data_AF-A0A967SK78-F1
#
_entry.id   AF-A0A967SK78-F1
#
_cell.length_a   1.000
_cell.length_b   1.000
_cell.length_c   1.000
_cell.angle_alpha   90.00
_cell.angle_beta   90.00
_cell.angle_gamma   90.00
#
_symmetry.space_group_name_H-M   'P 1'
#
loop_
_entity.id
_entity.type
_entity.pdbx_description
1 polymer ?
#
loop_
_entity_poly.entity_id
_entity_poly.type
_entity_poly.pdbx_seq_one_letter_code
_entity_poly.pdbx_strand_id
1 'polypeptide(L)'
;SLQLYAQPFVSAGHYRGFREVVDPRADAFADRFHVFDEGELAYVPGAGAGDWGTYEVDADGDGAADYSFGEPDFNFKELRSNLVLRWEYRPGSTLFVVWSQGR
;
A
#
# COMPACT_ATOMS: atom_id res chain seq x y z
N SER A 1 -7.42 11.59 -36.68
CA SER A 1 -6.70 10.42 -36.15
C SER A 1 -6.72 10.46 -34.64
N LEU A 2 -6.72 9.30 -34.00
CA LEU A 2 -6.73 9.14 -32.54
C LEU A 2 -5.49 8.34 -32.13
N GLN A 3 -4.80 8.78 -31.08
CA GLN A 3 -3.70 8.06 -30.44
C GLN A 3 -3.98 7.98 -28.95
N LEU A 4 -3.72 6.81 -28.36
CA LEU A 4 -3.92 6.53 -26.95
C LEU A 4 -2.73 5.74 -26.43
N TYR A 5 -2.17 6.20 -25.32
CA TYR A 5 -1.23 5.46 -24.49
C TYR A 5 -1.85 5.27 -23.11
N ALA A 6 -1.75 4.06 -22.57
CA ALA A 6 -2.25 3.71 -21.25
C ALA A 6 -1.25 2.77 -20.57
N GLN A 7 -0.94 3.06 -19.30
CA GLN A 7 -0.04 2.28 -18.46
C GLN A 7 -0.71 2.06 -17.11
N PRO A 8 -1.27 0.85 -16.87
CA PRO A 8 -1.85 0.50 -15.59
C PRO A 8 -0.75 0.11 -14.59
N PHE A 9 -0.90 0.55 -13.34
CA PHE A 9 -0.12 0.10 -12.21
C PHE A 9 -1.07 -0.48 -11.16
N VAL A 10 -0.87 -1.73 -10.78
CA VAL A 10 -1.64 -2.40 -9.75
C VAL A 10 -0.68 -3.16 -8.86
N SER A 11 -0.80 -2.96 -7.55
CA SER A 11 -0.04 -3.70 -6.56
C SER A 11 -0.86 -3.80 -5.28
N ALA A 12 -0.89 -4.98 -4.67
CA ALA A 12 -1.55 -5.19 -3.40
C ALA A 12 -0.76 -6.19 -2.57
N GLY A 13 -0.78 -6.01 -1.25
CA GLY A 13 -0.07 -6.85 -0.30
C GLY A 13 -0.85 -6.95 1.01
N HIS A 14 -0.85 -8.15 1.58
CA HIS A 14 -1.43 -8.44 2.87
C HIS A 14 -0.36 -9.11 3.74
N TYR A 15 -0.02 -8.49 4.86
CA TYR A 15 1.06 -8.92 5.74
C TYR A 15 0.50 -9.76 6.88
N ARG A 16 1.23 -10.81 7.26
CA ARG A 16 0.85 -11.74 8.32
C ARG A 16 2.08 -12.26 9.04
N GLY A 17 1.87 -12.79 10.24
CA GLY A 17 2.92 -13.46 11.00
C GLY A 17 4.04 -12.49 11.38
N PHE A 18 3.65 -11.35 11.97
CA PHE A 18 4.57 -10.38 12.52
C PHE A 18 5.47 -11.04 13.57
N ARG A 19 6.71 -10.58 13.63
CA ARG A 19 7.74 -11.10 14.53
C ARG A 19 8.65 -9.97 14.95
N GLU A 20 9.09 -10.02 16.19
CA GLU A 20 10.11 -9.12 16.70
C GLU A 20 11.49 -9.77 16.60
N VAL A 21 12.52 -8.99 16.32
CA VAL A 21 13.90 -9.50 16.25
C VAL A 21 14.53 -9.40 17.64
N VAL A 22 14.79 -10.54 18.28
CA VAL A 22 15.34 -10.61 19.64
C VAL A 22 16.84 -10.96 19.67
N ASP A 23 17.29 -11.88 18.82
CA ASP A 23 18.71 -12.22 18.67
C ASP A 23 19.12 -12.30 17.20
N PRO A 24 19.53 -11.18 16.58
CA PRO A 24 19.90 -11.17 15.16
C PRO A 24 21.02 -12.14 14.77
N ARG A 25 21.83 -12.60 15.74
CA ARG A 25 23.03 -13.42 15.51
C ARG A 25 22.88 -14.87 15.93
N ALA A 26 21.73 -15.28 16.48
CA ALA A 26 21.53 -16.66 16.92
C ALA A 26 21.86 -17.66 15.79
N ASP A 27 22.49 -18.77 16.16
CA ASP A 27 22.91 -19.80 15.20
C ASP A 27 21.68 -20.41 14.49
N ALA A 28 20.61 -20.66 15.24
CA ALA A 28 19.34 -21.11 14.68
C ALA A 28 18.47 -19.91 14.25
N PHE A 29 17.83 -20.03 13.08
CA PHE A 29 16.98 -18.97 12.53
C PHE A 29 15.76 -18.67 13.41
N ALA A 30 15.18 -19.68 14.05
CA ALA A 30 14.00 -19.52 14.90
C ALA A 30 14.29 -18.65 16.13
N ASP A 31 15.45 -18.84 16.75
CA ASP A 31 15.86 -18.12 17.97
C ASP A 31 16.13 -16.63 17.72
N ARG A 32 16.22 -16.21 16.46
CA ARG A 32 16.41 -14.80 16.10
C ARG A 32 15.16 -13.96 16.29
N PHE A 33 14.01 -14.60 16.32
CA PHE A 33 12.72 -13.92 16.28
C PHE A 33 11.81 -14.37 17.40
N HIS A 34 11.18 -13.41 18.07
CA HIS A 34 10.01 -13.64 18.88
C HIS A 34 8.77 -13.64 17.98
N VAL A 35 7.95 -14.67 18.10
CA VAL A 35 6.67 -14.77 17.38
C VAL A 35 5.59 -14.33 18.34
N PHE A 36 4.80 -13.34 17.95
CA PHE A 36 3.72 -12.84 18.82
C PHE A 36 2.67 -13.92 19.08
N ASP A 37 2.31 -14.08 20.35
CA ASP A 37 1.21 -14.93 20.79
C ASP A 37 -0.16 -14.22 20.63
N GLU A 38 -1.27 -14.96 20.75
CA GLU A 38 -2.64 -14.42 20.52
C GLU A 38 -3.02 -13.26 21.47
N GLY A 39 -2.33 -13.10 22.60
CA GLY A 39 -2.55 -12.02 23.57
C GLY A 39 -1.62 -10.83 23.42
N GLU A 40 -0.49 -10.98 22.73
CA GLU A 40 0.54 -9.94 22.64
C GLU A 40 0.29 -8.96 21.50
N LEU A 41 -0.51 -9.32 20.49
CA LEU A 41 -0.73 -8.50 19.31
C LEU A 41 -2.23 -8.23 19.09
N ALA A 42 -2.64 -6.97 19.22
CA ALA A 42 -3.99 -6.52 18.97
C ALA A 42 -4.05 -5.60 17.76
N TYR A 43 -5.02 -5.83 16.86
CA TYR A 43 -5.29 -4.91 15.75
C TYR A 43 -6.34 -3.88 16.15
N VAL A 44 -5.99 -2.61 16.00
CA VAL A 44 -6.87 -1.45 16.21
C VAL A 44 -7.16 -0.81 14.85
N PRO A 45 -8.42 -0.86 14.36
CA PRO A 45 -8.77 -0.25 13.09
C PRO A 45 -8.73 1.28 13.17
N GLY A 46 -8.32 1.93 12.09
CA GLY A 46 -8.36 3.38 11.97
C GLY A 46 -9.78 3.93 12.12
N ALA A 47 -9.93 5.08 12.76
CA ALA A 47 -11.22 5.65 13.15
C ALA A 47 -12.00 6.29 11.99
N GLY A 48 -11.40 6.43 10.80
CA GLY A 48 -12.03 7.10 9.67
C GLY A 48 -11.32 6.93 8.32
N ALA A 49 -11.88 7.55 7.29
CA ALA A 49 -11.34 7.49 5.94
C ALA A 49 -9.96 8.19 5.86
N GLY A 50 -8.93 7.42 5.51
CA GLY A 50 -7.55 7.89 5.46
C GLY A 50 -6.77 7.73 6.77
N ASP A 51 -7.40 7.19 7.81
CA ASP A 51 -6.72 6.73 9.01
C ASP A 51 -6.33 5.26 8.83
N TRP A 52 -5.04 4.98 8.99
CA TRP A 52 -4.51 3.63 8.83
C TRP A 52 -4.72 2.87 10.14
N GLY A 53 -5.09 1.59 10.06
CA GLY A 53 -5.10 0.73 11.24
C GLY A 53 -3.72 0.63 11.86
N THR A 54 -3.66 0.26 13.14
CA THR A 54 -2.42 0.03 13.87
C THR A 54 -2.46 -1.33 14.55
N TYR A 55 -1.30 -1.94 14.68
CA TYR A 55 -1.10 -3.08 15.54
C TYR A 55 -0.47 -2.59 16.84
N GLU A 56 -1.12 -2.89 17.95
CA GLU A 56 -0.65 -2.62 19.31
C GLU A 56 -0.03 -3.90 19.86
N VAL A 57 1.13 -3.76 20.49
CA VAL A 57 1.90 -4.86 21.07
C VAL A 57 1.95 -4.71 22.58
N ASP A 58 1.51 -5.73 23.31
CA ASP A 58 1.67 -5.93 24.75
C ASP A 58 2.74 -7.02 24.95
N ALA A 59 3.98 -6.61 25.22
CA ALA A 59 5.13 -7.50 25.28
C ALA A 59 5.37 -8.07 26.69
N ASP A 60 4.81 -7.44 27.73
CA ASP A 60 4.95 -7.90 29.12
C ASP A 60 3.71 -8.64 29.66
N GLY A 61 2.60 -8.61 28.91
CA GLY A 61 1.35 -9.31 29.20
C GLY A 61 0.53 -8.65 30.31
N ASP A 62 0.73 -7.36 30.59
CA ASP A 62 0.01 -6.63 31.63
C ASP A 62 -1.36 -6.09 31.18
N GLY A 63 -1.68 -6.24 29.89
CA GLY A 63 -2.92 -5.78 29.26
C GLY A 63 -2.87 -4.34 28.75
N ALA A 64 -1.72 -3.67 28.81
CA ALA A 64 -1.47 -2.38 28.20
C ALA A 64 -0.49 -2.52 27.03
N ALA A 65 -0.73 -1.76 25.96
CA ALA A 65 0.18 -1.75 24.83
C ALA A 65 1.48 -1.01 25.18
N ASP A 66 2.62 -1.69 24.97
CA ASP A 66 3.96 -1.14 25.11
C ASP A 66 4.35 -0.26 23.92
N TYR A 67 4.04 -0.74 22.72
CA TYR A 67 4.35 -0.06 21.47
C TYR A 67 3.34 -0.40 20.37
N SER A 68 3.38 0.37 19.29
CA SER A 68 2.51 0.13 18.14
C SER A 68 3.20 0.42 16.81
N PHE A 69 2.68 -0.19 15.76
CA PHE A 69 3.12 0.06 14.39
C PHE A 69 1.92 0.11 13.44
N GLY A 70 2.07 0.87 12.34
CA GLY A 70 1.01 1.02 11.35
C GLY A 70 0.74 -0.24 10.56
N GLU A 71 -0.49 -0.42 10.12
CA GLU A 71 -0.90 -1.49 9.22
C GLU A 71 -0.15 -1.37 7.88
N PRO A 72 0.65 -2.38 7.50
CA PRO A 72 1.45 -2.34 6.29
C PRO A 72 0.68 -2.77 5.04
N ASP A 73 -0.56 -3.24 5.21
CA ASP A 73 -1.40 -3.68 4.11
C ASP A 73 -1.67 -2.55 3.13
N PHE A 74 -1.63 -2.88 1.84
CA PHE A 74 -1.83 -1.88 0.80
C PHE A 74 -2.60 -2.43 -0.39
N ASN A 75 -3.33 -1.54 -1.04
CA ASN A 75 -4.07 -1.81 -2.26
C ASN A 75 -3.95 -0.60 -3.21
N PHE A 76 -2.91 -0.60 -4.02
CA PHE A 76 -2.54 0.48 -4.90
C PHE A 76 -3.02 0.22 -6.33
N LYS A 77 -3.68 1.21 -6.93
CA LYS A 77 -4.17 1.20 -8.31
C LYS A 77 -4.00 2.58 -8.91
N GLU A 78 -3.32 2.67 -10.04
CA GLU A 78 -3.11 3.92 -10.79
C GLU A 78 -3.21 3.63 -12.29
N LEU A 79 -3.77 4.56 -13.07
CA LEU A 79 -3.74 4.51 -14.53
C LEU A 79 -3.13 5.79 -15.09
N ARG A 80 -1.94 5.66 -15.70
CA ARG A 80 -1.32 6.75 -16.45
C ARG A 80 -1.77 6.68 -17.90
N SER A 81 -2.39 7.73 -18.40
CA SER A 81 -2.92 7.80 -19.75
C SER A 81 -2.55 9.10 -20.46
N ASN A 82 -2.25 9.00 -21.75
CA ASN A 82 -2.09 10.13 -22.67
C ASN A 82 -2.95 9.89 -23.91
N LEU A 83 -3.83 10.85 -24.23
CA LEU A 83 -4.72 10.83 -25.39
C LEU A 83 -4.43 12.03 -26.29
N VAL A 84 -4.31 11.77 -27.60
CA VAL A 84 -4.17 12.80 -28.64
C VAL A 84 -5.21 12.55 -29.72
N LEU A 85 -6.15 13.48 -29.86
CA LEU A 85 -7.14 13.50 -30.94
C LEU A 85 -6.79 14.62 -31.91
N ARG A 86 -6.61 14.26 -33.18
CA ARG A 86 -6.51 15.18 -34.32
C ARG A 86 -7.78 15.10 -35.15
N TRP A 87 -8.48 16.22 -35.28
CA TRP A 87 -9.72 16.30 -36.06
C TRP A 87 -9.63 17.41 -37.11
N GLU A 88 -9.88 17.07 -38.36
CA GLU A 88 -10.07 18.06 -39.43
C GLU A 88 -11.57 18.36 -39.53
N TYR A 89 -11.97 19.59 -39.17
CA TYR A 89 -13.39 19.97 -39.14
C TYR A 89 -13.85 20.70 -40.40
N ARG A 90 -12.90 21.29 -41.15
CA ARG A 90 -13.08 21.86 -42.50
C ARG A 90 -11.79 21.64 -43.29
N PRO A 91 -11.84 21.57 -44.64
CA PRO A 91 -10.65 21.42 -45.47
C PRO A 91 -9.59 22.46 -45.11
N GLY A 92 -8.41 22.01 -44.70
CA GLY A 92 -7.29 22.88 -44.32
C GLY A 92 -7.34 23.43 -42.89
N SER A 93 -8.27 23.00 -42.04
CA SER A 93 -8.34 23.41 -40.62
C SER A 93 -8.34 22.20 -39.69
N THR A 94 -7.34 22.10 -38.81
CA THR A 94 -7.14 20.98 -37.90
C THR A 94 -7.21 21.43 -36.45
N LEU A 95 -7.97 20.70 -35.63
CA LEU A 95 -8.02 20.83 -34.18
C LEU A 95 -7.23 19.67 -33.53
N PHE A 96 -6.51 19.99 -32.45
CA PHE A 96 -5.86 19.01 -31.60
C PHE A 96 -6.43 19.08 -30.18
N VAL A 97 -6.80 17.93 -29.64
CA VAL A 97 -7.19 17.77 -28.23
C VAL A 97 -6.18 16.82 -27.59
N VAL A 98 -5.50 17.28 -26.55
CA VAL A 98 -4.47 16.53 -25.82
C VAL A 98 -4.87 16.44 -24.36
N TRP A 99 -4.92 15.23 -23.81
CA TRP A 99 -5.28 14.98 -22.42
C TRP A 99 -4.29 14.00 -21.79
N SER A 100 -3.71 14.39 -20.65
CA SER A 100 -2.87 13.55 -19.80
C SER A 100 -3.50 13.40 -18.41
N GLN A 101 -3.48 12.19 -17.86
CA GLN A 101 -3.99 11.88 -16.52
C GLN A 101 -3.12 10.79 -15.88
N GLY A 102 -2.73 10.97 -14.61
CA GLY A 102 -2.01 9.97 -13.81
C GLY A 102 -2.52 9.99 -12.38
N ARG A 103 -3.52 9.14 -12.12
CA ARG A 103 -4.13 8.95 -10.80
C ARG A 103 -4.64 7.51 -10.68
#